data_AF-A0A8D8A7J3-F1
#
_entry.id   AF-A0A8D8A7J3-F1
#
_cell.length_a   1.000
_cell.length_b   1.000
_cell.length_c   1.000
_cell.angle_alpha   90.00
_cell.angle_beta   90.00
_cell.angle_gamma   90.00
#
_symmetry.space_group_name_H-M   'P 1'
#
loop_
_entity.id
_entity.type
_entity.pdbx_description
1 polymer ?
#
loop_
_entity_poly.entity_id
_entity_poly.type
_entity_poly.pdbx_seq_one_letter_code
_entity_poly.pdbx_strand_id
1 'polypeptide(L)'
;MLRYYFLPPGHLENQQEIEQMKDSIINRVIETVREAEEYTQRFDDYNYLWLDDKHSVLEQFLKYGRPLTADEMEMLLSAETPLREIAPTLDQFKLQIDSYYDLYDKIFVNMDISTVFDKWLSIDLRHFKTVLLIEISKWSNLFKKNLIDKVVN
;
A
#
# COMPACT_ATOMS: atom_id res chain seq x y z
N MET A 1 0.72 -67.65 12.68
CA MET A 1 -0.35 -67.11 13.53
C MET A 1 -0.04 -65.63 13.77
N LEU A 2 -0.44 -64.75 12.84
CA LEU A 2 -0.20 -63.31 12.96
C LEU A 2 -1.45 -62.68 13.59
N ARG A 3 -1.31 -62.17 14.82
CA ARG A 3 -2.34 -61.39 15.49
C ARG A 3 -2.44 -60.04 14.78
N TYR A 4 -3.46 -59.86 13.95
CA TYR A 4 -3.95 -58.52 13.64
C TYR A 4 -4.45 -57.92 14.96
N TYR A 5 -3.74 -56.93 15.49
CA TYR A 5 -4.25 -56.09 16.56
C TYR A 5 -5.43 -55.31 15.98
N PHE A 6 -6.64 -55.81 16.21
CA PHE A 6 -7.87 -55.09 15.91
C PHE A 6 -7.91 -53.89 16.87
N LEU A 7 -7.53 -52.72 16.35
CA LEU A 7 -7.71 -51.48 17.09
C LEU A 7 -9.21 -51.33 17.40
N PRO A 8 -9.59 -51.05 18.65
CA PRO A 8 -11.01 -50.90 18.99
C PRO A 8 -11.59 -49.73 18.17
N PRO A 9 -12.84 -49.84 17.68
CA PRO A 9 -13.45 -48.86 16.77
C PRO A 9 -13.37 -47.40 17.28
N GLY A 10 -13.49 -47.19 18.59
CA GLY A 10 -13.35 -45.86 19.19
C GLY A 10 -11.94 -45.24 19.09
N HIS A 11 -10.89 -46.02 18.85
CA HIS A 11 -9.53 -45.50 18.64
C HIS A 11 -9.37 -44.90 17.23
N LEU A 12 -10.05 -45.49 16.23
CA LEU A 12 -10.08 -44.99 14.86
C LEU A 12 -11.01 -43.77 14.73
N GLU A 13 -12.13 -43.74 15.45
CA GLU A 13 -13.03 -42.57 15.55
C GLU A 13 -12.30 -41.38 16.18
N ASN A 14 -11.58 -41.59 17.30
CA ASN A 14 -10.74 -40.54 17.90
C ASN A 14 -9.65 -40.03 16.94
N GLN A 15 -9.03 -40.89 16.13
CA GLN A 15 -8.05 -40.45 15.13
C GLN A 15 -8.70 -39.63 14.01
N GLN A 16 -9.87 -40.03 13.51
CA GLN A 16 -10.59 -39.26 12.50
C GLN A 16 -11.07 -37.91 13.02
N GLU A 17 -11.60 -37.86 14.24
CA GLU A 17 -11.99 -36.60 14.90
C GLU A 17 -10.78 -35.67 15.09
N ILE A 18 -9.63 -36.22 15.51
CA ILE A 18 -8.39 -35.45 15.64
C ILE A 18 -7.92 -34.88 14.30
N GLU A 19 -7.94 -35.67 13.22
CA GLU A 19 -7.56 -35.18 11.90
C GLU A 19 -8.55 -34.11 11.40
N GLN A 20 -9.86 -34.29 11.61
CA GLN A 20 -10.86 -33.27 11.27
C GLN A 20 -10.65 -31.96 12.06
N MET A 21 -10.32 -32.05 13.35
CA MET A 21 -10.01 -30.87 14.16
C MET A 21 -8.73 -30.17 13.66
N LYS A 22 -7.71 -30.93 13.27
CA LYS A 22 -6.47 -30.37 12.69
C LYS A 22 -6.76 -29.65 11.38
N ASP A 23 -7.51 -30.28 10.48
CA ASP A 23 -7.91 -29.68 9.20
C ASP A 23 -8.73 -28.40 9.43
N SER A 24 -9.66 -28.42 10.40
CA SER A 24 -10.46 -27.24 10.76
C SER A 24 -9.59 -26.09 11.27
N ILE A 25 -8.60 -26.37 12.13
CA ILE A 25 -7.67 -25.35 12.62
C ILE A 25 -6.82 -24.80 11.48
N ILE A 26 -6.27 -25.67 10.62
CA ILE A 26 -5.44 -25.27 9.49
C ILE A 26 -6.23 -24.37 8.54
N ASN A 27 -7.45 -24.76 8.17
CA ASN A 27 -8.30 -23.96 7.29
C ASN A 27 -8.58 -22.58 7.88
N ARG A 28 -8.88 -22.52 9.19
CA ARG A 28 -9.12 -21.24 9.87
C ARG A 28 -7.88 -20.35 9.92
N VAL A 29 -6.70 -20.94 10.11
CA VAL A 29 -5.43 -20.20 10.03
C VAL A 29 -5.21 -19.65 8.62
N ILE A 30 -5.41 -20.47 7.58
CA ILE A 30 -5.26 -20.05 6.17
C ILE A 30 -6.22 -18.91 5.85
N GLU A 31 -7.49 -19.02 6.25
CA GLU A 31 -8.50 -17.97 6.02
C GLU A 31 -8.12 -16.66 6.72
N THR A 32 -7.74 -16.72 8.00
CA THR A 32 -7.34 -15.52 8.77
C THR A 32 -6.10 -14.84 8.17
N VAL A 33 -5.10 -15.63 7.74
CA VAL A 33 -3.90 -15.10 7.09
C VAL A 33 -4.25 -14.44 5.76
N ARG A 34 -5.12 -15.07 4.95
CA ARG A 34 -5.56 -14.50 3.68
C ARG A 34 -6.30 -13.17 3.88
N GLU A 35 -7.17 -13.07 4.88
CA GLU A 35 -7.85 -11.81 5.23
C GLU A 35 -6.86 -10.71 5.63
N ALA A 36 -5.81 -11.07 6.38
CA ALA A 36 -4.74 -10.16 6.76
C ALA A 36 -3.91 -9.71 5.56
N GLU A 37 -3.58 -10.61 4.63
CA GLU A 37 -2.89 -10.29 3.38
C GLU A 37 -3.71 -9.34 2.51
N GLU A 38 -4.98 -9.67 2.25
CA GLU A 38 -5.93 -8.84 1.49
C GLU A 38 -6.11 -7.45 2.13
N TYR A 39 -6.06 -7.36 3.45
CA TYR A 39 -6.06 -6.08 4.16
C TYR A 39 -4.77 -5.28 3.89
N THR A 40 -3.60 -5.91 3.99
CA THR A 40 -2.31 -5.25 3.77
C THR A 40 -2.08 -4.83 2.32
N GLN A 41 -2.62 -5.57 1.36
CA GLN A 41 -2.50 -5.26 -0.06
C GLN A 41 -3.13 -3.91 -0.43
N ARG A 42 -4.10 -3.42 0.37
CA ARG A 42 -4.71 -2.09 0.18
C ARG A 42 -3.70 -0.95 0.36
N PHE A 43 -2.56 -1.20 0.98
CA PHE A 43 -1.50 -0.20 1.12
C PHE A 43 -0.62 -0.08 -0.13
N ASP A 44 -0.76 -0.98 -1.11
CA ASP A 44 -0.05 -0.90 -2.38
C ASP A 44 -0.41 0.37 -3.18
N ASP A 45 -1.58 0.94 -2.95
CA ASP A 45 -2.02 2.22 -3.51
C ASP A 45 -1.06 3.38 -3.15
N TYR A 46 -0.25 3.21 -2.10
CA TYR A 46 0.71 4.21 -1.62
C TYR A 46 2.14 3.94 -2.08
N ASN A 47 2.39 2.84 -2.81
CA ASN A 47 3.73 2.39 -3.24
C ASN A 47 4.55 3.50 -3.92
N TYR A 48 3.90 4.30 -4.76
CA TYR A 48 4.54 5.41 -5.49
C TYR A 48 5.23 6.42 -4.55
N LEU A 49 4.78 6.56 -3.30
CA LEU A 49 5.36 7.52 -2.36
C LEU A 49 6.82 7.19 -2.01
N TRP A 50 7.20 5.91 -2.05
CA TRP A 50 8.55 5.44 -1.74
C TRP A 50 9.28 4.79 -2.92
N LEU A 51 8.56 4.31 -3.93
CA LEU A 51 9.17 3.74 -5.14
C LEU A 51 9.58 4.82 -6.15
N ASP A 52 8.84 5.91 -6.25
CA ASP A 52 9.13 6.95 -7.24
C ASP A 52 10.28 7.86 -6.80
N ASP A 53 11.13 8.23 -7.76
CA ASP A 53 12.10 9.29 -7.55
C ASP A 53 11.39 10.65 -7.54
N LYS A 54 11.41 11.30 -6.37
CA LYS A 54 10.72 12.56 -6.13
C LYS A 54 11.18 13.69 -7.03
N HIS A 55 12.48 13.73 -7.36
CA HIS A 55 13.05 14.77 -8.20
C HIS A 55 12.59 14.61 -9.64
N SER A 56 12.60 13.38 -10.17
CA SER A 56 12.06 13.05 -11.49
C SER A 56 10.58 13.42 -11.60
N VAL A 57 9.76 13.09 -10.60
CA VAL A 57 8.33 13.45 -10.59
C VAL A 57 8.15 14.98 -10.54
N LEU A 58 8.95 15.70 -9.75
CA LEU A 58 8.94 17.15 -9.73
C LEU A 58 9.33 17.73 -11.10
N GLU A 59 10.40 17.24 -11.73
CA GLU A 59 10.85 17.69 -13.06
C GLU A 59 9.77 17.48 -14.12
N GLN A 60 9.10 16.32 -14.11
CA GLN A 60 7.97 16.04 -14.99
C GLN A 60 6.82 17.02 -14.75
N PHE A 61 6.46 17.26 -13.48
CA PHE A 61 5.44 18.25 -13.15
C PHE A 61 5.82 19.65 -13.64
N LEU A 62 7.08 20.04 -13.51
CA LEU A 62 7.58 21.34 -14.00
C LEU A 62 7.53 21.46 -15.53
N LYS A 63 7.56 20.34 -16.24
CA LYS A 63 7.56 20.27 -17.69
C LYS A 63 6.15 20.20 -18.29
N TYR A 64 5.24 19.48 -17.62
CA TYR A 64 3.90 19.17 -18.14
C TYR A 64 2.74 19.79 -17.35
N GLY A 65 3.03 20.39 -16.20
CA GLY A 65 2.07 21.11 -15.37
C GLY A 65 1.11 20.22 -14.56
N ARG A 66 1.28 18.90 -14.67
CA ARG A 66 0.47 17.88 -13.98
C ARG A 66 1.22 16.55 -13.88
N PRO A 67 0.77 15.64 -13.00
CA PRO A 67 1.17 14.24 -13.06
C PRO A 67 0.82 13.61 -14.42
N LEU A 68 1.72 12.78 -14.92
CA LEU A 68 1.50 11.99 -16.14
C LEU A 68 0.83 10.67 -15.78
N THR A 69 -0.04 10.18 -16.66
CA THR A 69 -0.59 8.82 -16.52
C THR A 69 0.46 7.77 -16.89
N ALA A 70 0.22 6.51 -16.52
CA ALA A 70 1.10 5.41 -16.91
C ALA A 70 1.27 5.32 -18.44
N ASP A 71 0.17 5.47 -19.20
CA ASP A 71 0.20 5.47 -20.66
C ASP A 71 1.03 6.63 -21.22
N GLU A 72 0.94 7.82 -20.61
CA GLU A 72 1.72 8.99 -21.03
C GLU A 72 3.22 8.82 -20.74
N MET A 73 3.56 8.15 -19.63
CA MET A 73 4.93 7.76 -19.33
C MET A 73 5.46 6.74 -20.34
N GLU A 74 4.65 5.77 -20.74
CA GLU A 74 5.01 4.79 -21.77
C GLU A 74 5.24 5.46 -23.14
N MET A 75 4.39 6.41 -23.53
CA MET A 75 4.58 7.20 -24.76
C MET A 75 5.88 8.00 -24.76
N LEU A 76 6.28 8.56 -23.61
CA LEU A 76 7.57 9.24 -23.47
C LEU A 76 8.76 8.27 -23.63
N LEU A 77 8.62 7.04 -23.16
CA LEU A 77 9.65 5.99 -23.29
C LEU A 77 9.73 5.43 -24.71
N SER A 78 8.61 5.31 -25.41
CA SER A 78 8.56 4.79 -26.79
C SER A 78 8.99 5.81 -27.86
N ALA A 79 9.04 7.10 -27.50
CA ALA A 79 9.32 8.23 -28.40
C ALA A 79 8.36 8.32 -29.61
N GLU A 80 7.21 7.66 -29.54
CA GLU A 80 6.24 7.60 -30.64
C GLU A 80 5.42 8.88 -30.78
N THR A 81 5.22 9.63 -29.69
CA THR A 81 4.49 10.91 -29.71
C THR A 81 4.98 11.86 -28.62
N PRO A 82 5.51 13.05 -28.96
CA PRO A 82 5.95 14.01 -27.96
C PRO A 82 4.76 14.64 -27.24
N LEU A 83 4.74 14.54 -25.90
CA LEU A 83 3.77 15.24 -25.08
C LEU A 83 4.03 16.75 -25.12
N ARG A 84 2.94 17.53 -25.14
CA ARG A 84 3.04 18.99 -25.13
C ARG A 84 3.54 19.47 -23.76
N GLU A 85 4.66 20.19 -23.79
CA GLU A 85 5.24 20.82 -22.61
C GLU A 85 4.46 22.10 -22.26
N ILE A 86 3.98 22.17 -21.02
CA ILE A 86 3.24 23.31 -20.47
C ILE A 86 3.71 23.47 -19.03
N ALA A 87 4.40 24.57 -18.76
CA ALA A 87 4.84 24.86 -17.39
C ALA A 87 3.64 25.00 -16.44
N PRO A 88 3.75 24.52 -15.20
CA PRO A 88 2.66 24.59 -14.22
C PRO A 88 2.28 26.03 -13.89
N THR A 89 0.98 26.28 -13.78
CA THR A 89 0.44 27.51 -13.19
C THR A 89 0.54 27.48 -11.65
N LEU A 90 0.40 28.63 -11.01
CA LEU A 90 0.35 28.71 -9.55
C LEU A 90 -0.81 27.87 -8.97
N ASP A 91 -1.95 27.85 -9.66
CA ASP A 91 -3.10 27.04 -9.27
C ASP A 91 -2.80 25.54 -9.36
N GLN A 92 -2.06 25.09 -10.38
CA GLN A 92 -1.62 23.70 -10.51
C GLN A 92 -0.65 23.30 -9.41
N PHE A 93 0.29 24.19 -9.05
CA PHE A 93 1.15 23.96 -7.87
C PHE A 93 0.33 23.81 -6.60
N LYS A 94 -0.64 24.71 -6.39
CA LYS A 94 -1.52 24.67 -5.24
C LYS A 94 -2.29 23.35 -5.18
N LEU A 95 -2.92 22.94 -6.29
CA LEU A 95 -3.66 21.67 -6.38
C LEU A 95 -2.75 20.47 -6.08
N GLN A 96 -1.53 20.44 -6.63
CA GLN A 96 -0.59 19.34 -6.37
C GLN A 96 -0.19 19.27 -4.90
N ILE A 97 0.11 20.40 -4.27
CA ILE A 97 0.46 20.48 -2.85
C ILE A 97 -0.74 20.08 -1.97
N ASP A 98 -1.92 20.63 -2.27
CA ASP A 98 -3.15 20.36 -1.53
C ASP A 98 -3.53 18.87 -1.63
N SER A 99 -3.30 18.21 -2.77
CA SER A 99 -3.53 16.76 -2.91
C SER A 99 -2.73 15.91 -1.91
N TYR A 100 -1.49 16.31 -1.59
CA TYR A 100 -0.70 15.63 -0.56
C TYR A 100 -1.18 15.97 0.85
N TYR A 101 -1.75 17.15 1.08
CA TYR A 101 -2.39 17.47 2.37
C TYR A 101 -3.67 16.69 2.60
N ASP A 102 -4.52 16.63 1.58
CA ASP A 102 -5.73 15.82 1.64
C ASP A 102 -5.39 14.33 1.87
N LEU A 103 -4.33 13.83 1.21
CA LEU A 103 -3.83 12.48 1.45
C LEU A 103 -3.30 12.30 2.88
N TYR A 104 -2.51 13.26 3.39
CA TYR A 104 -2.01 13.23 4.77
C TYR A 104 -3.17 13.13 5.76
N ASP A 105 -4.17 14.00 5.62
CA ASP A 105 -5.33 14.05 6.51
C ASP A 105 -6.16 12.77 6.39
N LYS A 106 -6.36 12.27 5.17
CA LYS A 106 -7.03 10.98 4.93
C LYS A 106 -6.34 9.84 5.67
N ILE A 107 -5.01 9.73 5.60
CA ILE A 107 -4.25 8.69 6.32
C ILE A 107 -4.29 8.94 7.83
N PHE A 108 -4.11 10.18 8.26
CA PHE A 108 -4.09 10.53 9.67
C PHE A 108 -5.41 10.17 10.37
N VAL A 109 -6.55 10.48 9.74
CA VAL A 109 -7.89 10.25 10.30
C VAL A 109 -8.33 8.80 10.14
N ASN A 110 -8.15 8.20 8.95
CA ASN A 110 -8.84 6.96 8.61
C ASN A 110 -7.98 5.69 8.75
N MET A 111 -6.65 5.81 8.87
CA MET A 111 -5.79 4.64 9.05
C MET A 111 -5.74 4.23 10.51
N ASP A 112 -6.15 3.00 10.81
CA ASP A 112 -6.01 2.42 12.13
C ASP A 112 -4.54 2.21 12.50
N ILE A 113 -4.24 2.25 13.80
CA ILE A 113 -2.90 1.98 14.32
C ILE A 113 -2.65 0.49 14.54
N SER A 114 -3.70 -0.32 14.56
CA SER A 114 -3.61 -1.77 14.68
C SER A 114 -4.94 -2.42 14.25
N THR A 115 -4.86 -3.62 13.69
CA THR A 115 -6.03 -4.39 13.27
C THR A 115 -5.91 -5.82 13.79
N VAL A 116 -7.00 -6.39 14.31
CA VAL A 116 -7.05 -7.76 14.84
C VAL A 116 -7.97 -8.62 13.98
N PHE A 117 -7.46 -9.76 13.53
CA PHE A 117 -8.12 -10.78 12.72
C PHE A 117 -8.36 -12.02 13.56
N ASP A 118 -9.58 -12.54 13.50
CA ASP A 118 -10.04 -13.73 14.23
C ASP A 118 -9.62 -13.79 15.72
N LYS A 119 -9.46 -12.61 16.34
CA LYS A 119 -9.05 -12.41 17.76
C LYS A 119 -7.65 -12.90 18.14
N TRP A 120 -6.90 -13.54 17.23
CA TRP A 120 -5.59 -14.12 17.54
C TRP A 120 -4.44 -13.54 16.72
N LEU A 121 -4.73 -13.03 15.51
CA LEU A 121 -3.73 -12.40 14.65
C LEU A 121 -3.89 -10.89 14.73
N SER A 122 -2.83 -10.15 15.04
CA SER A 122 -2.86 -8.69 15.08
C SER A 122 -1.74 -8.10 14.23
N ILE A 123 -2.06 -7.08 13.46
CA ILE A 123 -1.09 -6.26 12.73
C ILE A 123 -0.94 -4.93 13.46
N ASP A 124 0.30 -4.56 13.80
CA ASP A 124 0.64 -3.23 14.32
C ASP A 124 1.06 -2.31 13.17
N LEU A 125 0.32 -1.22 12.97
CA LEU A 125 0.51 -0.27 11.89
C LEU A 125 1.11 1.05 12.37
N ARG A 126 1.39 1.22 13.68
CA ARG A 126 1.85 2.50 14.24
C ARG A 126 3.09 3.04 13.53
N HIS A 127 4.09 2.18 13.34
CA HIS A 127 5.32 2.58 12.68
C HIS A 127 5.08 2.90 11.20
N PHE A 128 4.34 2.02 10.50
CA PHE A 128 4.00 2.21 9.10
C PHE A 128 3.26 3.53 8.86
N LYS A 129 2.19 3.79 9.61
CA LYS A 129 1.42 5.05 9.56
C LYS A 129 2.32 6.26 9.77
N THR A 130 3.22 6.19 10.76
CA THR A 130 4.16 7.30 11.05
C THR A 130 5.09 7.57 9.86
N VAL A 131 5.73 6.53 9.32
CA VAL A 131 6.64 6.67 8.19
C VAL A 131 5.91 7.15 6.93
N LEU A 132 4.70 6.64 6.67
CA LEU A 132 3.86 7.05 5.56
C LEU A 132 3.51 8.54 5.62
N LEU A 133 3.08 9.03 6.78
CA LEU A 133 2.77 10.45 6.99
C LEU A 133 4.00 11.36 6.81
N ILE A 134 5.17 10.90 7.26
CA ILE A 134 6.44 11.60 7.02
C ILE A 134 6.74 11.66 5.52
N GLU A 135 6.53 10.57 4.80
CA GLU A 135 6.82 10.49 3.37
C GLU A 135 5.92 11.42 2.56
N ILE A 136 4.61 11.44 2.84
CA ILE A 136 3.65 12.39 2.26
C ILE A 136 4.07 13.85 2.55
N SER A 137 4.54 14.11 3.77
CA SER A 137 5.03 15.43 4.16
C SER A 137 6.25 15.85 3.34
N LYS A 138 7.18 14.92 3.06
CA LYS A 138 8.35 15.21 2.19
C LYS A 138 7.92 15.60 0.78
N TRP A 139 6.92 14.91 0.21
CA TRP A 139 6.36 15.24 -1.10
C TRP A 139 5.79 16.66 -1.13
N SER A 140 4.87 17.00 -0.22
CA SER A 140 4.31 18.36 -0.17
C SER A 140 5.39 19.45 0.01
N ASN A 141 6.39 19.18 0.85
CA ASN A 141 7.51 20.09 1.10
C ASN A 141 8.41 20.28 -0.12
N LEU A 142 8.61 19.24 -0.93
CA LEU A 142 9.39 19.34 -2.16
C LEU A 142 8.77 20.35 -3.13
N PHE A 143 7.47 20.20 -3.40
CA PHE A 143 6.74 21.12 -4.28
C PHE A 143 6.70 22.55 -3.71
N LYS A 144 6.46 22.69 -2.40
CA LYS A 144 6.48 23.99 -1.72
C LYS A 144 7.83 24.70 -1.84
N LYS A 145 8.93 24.00 -1.57
CA LYS A 145 10.28 24.57 -1.67
C LYS A 145 10.57 25.01 -3.10
N ASN A 146 10.29 24.17 -4.09
CA ASN A 146 10.48 24.54 -5.49
C ASN A 146 9.68 25.78 -5.90
N LEU A 147 8.45 25.91 -5.41
CA LEU A 147 7.62 27.08 -5.67
C LEU A 147 8.24 28.35 -5.04
N ILE A 148 8.70 28.29 -3.79
CA ILE A 148 9.35 29.41 -3.11
C ILE A 148 10.62 29.82 -3.85
N ASP A 149 11.47 28.86 -4.20
CA ASP A 149 12.74 29.12 -4.87
C ASP A 149 12.56 29.79 -6.25
N LYS A 150 11.44 29.50 -6.92
CA LYS A 150 11.04 30.13 -8.20
C LYS A 150 10.38 31.50 -8.08
N VAL A 151 9.80 31.83 -6.93
CA VAL A 151 9.11 33.12 -6.69
C VAL A 151 10.07 34.13 -6.05
N VAL A 152 11.05 33.66 -5.28
CA VAL A 152 12.03 34.51 -4.57
C VAL A 152 13.25 34.87 -5.44
N ASN A 153 13.54 34.09 -6.49
CA ASN A 153 14.58 34.38 -7.49
C ASN A 153 13.96 34.79 -8.83
#